data_AF-A0A8J8F8S7-F1
#
_entry.id   AF-A0A8J8F8S7-F1
#
_cell.length_a   1.000
_cell.length_b   1.000
_cell.length_c   1.000
_cell.angle_alpha   90.00
_cell.angle_beta   90.00
_cell.angle_gamma   90.00
#
_symmetry.space_group_name_H-M   'P 1'
#
loop_
_entity.id
_entity.type
_entity.pdbx_description
1 polymer ?
#
loop_
_entity_poly.entity_id
_entity_poly.type
_entity_poly.pdbx_seq_one_letter_code
_entity_poly.pdbx_strand_id
1 'polypeptide(L)'
;MSETITVGLTDGREIAVDELTMLEMDNGTWLRCVRAEPSRRMAFDETTTYYRLETDVEYIEDGEGNRNVPGSIERLPTLADAAGGTGRR
;
A
#
# COMPACT_ATOMS: atom_id res chain seq x y z
N MET A 1 -8.78 13.36 8.05
CA MET A 1 -9.30 12.56 6.93
C MET A 1 -8.36 11.39 6.84
N SER A 2 -8.85 10.15 6.83
CA SER A 2 -7.96 8.98 6.72
C SER A 2 -7.38 8.99 5.31
N GLU A 3 -6.07 9.19 5.20
CA GLU A 3 -5.38 9.21 3.92
C GLU A 3 -5.32 7.77 3.41
N THR A 4 -6.14 7.45 2.41
CA THR A 4 -6.18 6.12 1.81
C THR A 4 -5.05 5.98 0.81
N ILE A 5 -4.32 4.86 0.88
CA ILE A 5 -3.32 4.49 -0.11
C ILE A 5 -4.01 3.74 -1.24
N THR A 6 -3.69 4.08 -2.48
CA THR A 6 -4.16 3.36 -3.67
C THR A 6 -3.06 2.42 -4.16
N VAL A 7 -3.37 1.13 -4.28
CA VAL A 7 -2.47 0.16 -4.91
C VAL A 7 -3.03 -0.20 -6.27
N GLY A 8 -2.28 0.12 -7.32
CA GLY A 8 -2.57 -0.30 -8.69
C GLY A 8 -1.97 -1.68 -8.93
N LEU A 9 -2.82 -2.63 -9.30
CA LEU A 9 -2.42 -4.00 -9.62
C LEU A 9 -2.09 -4.14 -11.11
N THR A 10 -1.22 -5.08 -11.46
CA THR A 10 -0.82 -5.37 -12.86
C THR A 10 -1.98 -5.85 -13.75
N ASP A 11 -3.07 -6.31 -13.14
CA ASP A 11 -4.33 -6.68 -13.80
C ASP A 11 -5.22 -5.46 -14.14
N GLY A 12 -4.75 -4.24 -13.87
CA GLY A 12 -5.48 -2.98 -14.12
C GLY A 12 -6.54 -2.65 -13.06
N ARG A 13 -6.58 -3.41 -11.97
CA ARG A 13 -7.46 -3.13 -10.82
C ARG A 13 -6.78 -2.21 -9.83
N GLU A 14 -7.55 -1.27 -9.27
CA GLU A 14 -7.09 -0.39 -8.20
C GLU A 14 -7.79 -0.74 -6.90
N ILE A 15 -7.02 -0.76 -5.81
CA ILE A 15 -7.55 -0.99 -4.48
C ILE A 15 -7.18 0.15 -3.54
N ALA A 16 -8.16 0.64 -2.80
CA ALA A 16 -7.93 1.55 -1.68
C ALA A 16 -7.67 0.73 -0.41
N VAL A 17 -6.64 1.11 0.34
CA VAL A 17 -6.23 0.48 1.59
C VAL A 17 -5.90 1.56 2.62
N ASP A 18 -6.14 1.26 3.88
CA ASP A 18 -5.89 2.18 4.99
C ASP A 18 -4.46 2.01 5.53
N GLU A 19 -3.92 0.81 5.44
CA GLU A 19 -2.55 0.51 5.86
C GLU A 19 -1.87 -0.41 4.83
N LEU A 20 -0.61 -0.12 4.55
CA LEU A 20 0.24 -0.91 3.67
C LEU A 20 1.57 -1.18 4.38
N THR A 21 1.96 -2.45 4.43
CA THR A 21 3.24 -2.89 5.01
C THR A 21 3.99 -3.73 3.99
N MET A 22 5.26 -3.43 3.76
CA MET A 22 6.14 -4.28 2.96
C MET A 22 6.76 -5.37 3.83
N LEU A 23 6.76 -6.59 3.31
CA LEU A 23 7.32 -7.78 3.93
C LEU A 23 8.35 -8.36 2.98
N GLU A 24 9.62 -8.31 3.37
CA GLU A 24 10.70 -9.02 2.67
C GLU A 24 10.73 -10.46 3.18
N MET A 25 10.49 -11.42 2.27
CA MET A 25 10.49 -12.85 2.56
C MET A 25 11.48 -13.56 1.63
N ASP A 26 11.86 -14.81 1.94
CA ASP A 26 12.78 -15.60 1.11
C ASP A 26 12.27 -15.82 -0.32
N ASN A 27 10.96 -15.70 -0.55
CA ASN A 27 10.32 -15.79 -1.85
C ASN A 27 10.04 -14.41 -2.49
N GLY A 28 10.72 -13.35 -2.06
CA GLY A 28 10.61 -12.01 -2.61
C GLY A 28 9.82 -11.05 -1.73
N THR A 29 9.46 -9.91 -2.31
CA THR A 29 8.83 -8.81 -1.58
C THR A 29 7.31 -8.86 -1.70
N TRP A 30 6.63 -8.79 -0.56
CA TRP A 30 5.17 -8.81 -0.45
C TRP A 30 4.64 -7.51 0.16
N LEU A 31 3.44 -7.14 -0.22
CA LEU A 31 2.66 -6.06 0.37
C LEU A 31 1.51 -6.66 1.15
N ARG A 32 1.44 -6.38 2.45
CA ARG A 32 0.26 -6.57 3.28
C ARG A 32 -0.59 -5.31 3.19
N CYS A 33 -1.78 -5.45 2.63
CA CYS A 33 -2.77 -4.40 2.43
C CYS A 33 -3.91 -4.59 3.42
N VAL A 34 -4.14 -3.62 4.31
CA VAL A 34 -5.20 -3.67 5.32
C VAL A 34 -6.24 -2.58 5.05
N ARG A 35 -7.52 -2.94 5.14
CA ARG A 35 -8.67 -2.04 5.02
C ARG A 35 -9.39 -1.92 6.37
N ALA A 36 -9.87 -0.74 6.70
CA ALA A 36 -10.62 -0.48 7.94
C ALA A 36 -12.03 -1.08 7.90
N GLU A 37 -12.65 -1.11 6.72
CA GLU A 37 -13.96 -1.73 6.50
C GLU A 37 -13.84 -2.85 5.46
N PRO A 38 -14.50 -4.00 5.68
CA PRO A 38 -14.61 -5.03 4.65
C PRO A 38 -15.29 -4.41 3.42
N SER A 39 -14.73 -4.64 2.25
CA SER A 39 -15.24 -4.03 1.04
C SER A 39 -16.63 -4.53 0.73
N ARG A 40 -17.65 -3.67 0.78
CA ARG A 40 -19.06 -4.05 0.47
C ARG A 40 -19.25 -4.72 -0.91
N ARG A 41 -18.27 -4.59 -1.82
CA ARG A 41 -18.25 -5.22 -3.15
C ARG A 41 -17.51 -6.56 -3.22
N MET A 42 -16.63 -6.86 -2.27
CA MET A 42 -15.97 -8.16 -2.16
C MET A 42 -16.70 -8.96 -1.10
N ALA A 43 -17.18 -10.15 -1.42
CA ALA A 43 -17.96 -11.00 -0.51
C ALA A 43 -17.10 -11.63 0.61
N PHE A 44 -15.99 -11.00 1.00
CA PHE A 44 -15.05 -11.49 1.99
C PHE A 44 -14.94 -10.47 3.13
N ASP A 45 -15.21 -10.92 4.35
CA ASP A 45 -14.92 -10.21 5.61
C ASP A 45 -13.41 -10.04 5.87
N GLU A 46 -12.57 -10.50 4.93
CA GLU A 46 -11.12 -10.40 5.04
C GLU A 46 -10.68 -8.96 4.77
N THR A 47 -10.27 -8.28 5.84
CA THR A 47 -9.76 -6.90 5.80
C THR A 47 -8.30 -6.81 5.38
N THR A 48 -7.60 -7.94 5.25
CA THR A 48 -6.17 -8.00 4.96
C THR A 48 -5.90 -8.84 3.72
N THR A 49 -5.28 -8.25 2.70
CA THR A 49 -4.90 -8.96 1.47
C THR A 49 -3.42 -8.84 1.21
N TYR A 50 -2.82 -9.87 0.61
CA TYR A 50 -1.39 -9.90 0.29
C TYR A 50 -1.19 -9.86 -1.22
N TYR A 51 -0.24 -9.03 -1.67
CA TYR A 51 0.15 -8.91 -3.08
C TYR A 51 1.66 -8.98 -3.19
N ARG A 52 2.18 -9.72 -4.16
CA ARG A 52 3.62 -9.77 -4.43
C ARG A 52 4.02 -8.52 -5.20
N LEU A 53 4.94 -7.73 -4.64
CA LEU A 53 5.30 -6.42 -5.17
C LEU A 53 5.79 -6.48 -6.61
N GLU A 54 6.55 -7.51 -6.95
CA GLU A 54 7.20 -7.65 -8.27
C GLU A 54 6.27 -8.23 -9.35
N THR A 55 5.13 -8.82 -8.96
CA THR A 55 4.28 -9.59 -9.88
C THR A 55 2.87 -9.02 -9.95
N ASP A 56 2.30 -8.67 -8.80
CA ASP A 56 0.91 -8.28 -8.68
C ASP A 56 0.72 -6.76 -8.68
N VAL A 57 1.77 -5.99 -8.42
CA VAL A 57 1.69 -4.54 -8.20
C VAL A 57 2.34 -3.79 -9.35
N GLU A 58 1.64 -2.80 -9.88
CA GLU A 58 2.13 -1.89 -10.91
C GLU A 58 2.55 -0.54 -10.31
N TYR A 59 1.82 -0.03 -9.31
CA TYR A 59 2.17 1.20 -8.60
C TYR A 59 1.49 1.28 -7.23
N ILE A 60 2.00 2.16 -6.39
CA ILE A 60 1.44 2.53 -5.10
C ILE A 60 1.37 4.06 -5.08
N GLU A 61 0.18 4.60 -4.86
CA GLU A 61 -0.06 6.04 -4.74
C GLU A 61 -0.52 6.34 -3.31
N ASP A 62 0.16 7.24 -2.61
CA ASP A 62 -0.31 7.70 -1.31
C ASP A 62 -1.46 8.72 -1.44
N GLY A 63 -2.16 8.97 -0.33
CA GLY A 63 -3.29 9.90 -0.28
C GLY A 63 -2.93 11.36 -0.62
N GLU A 64 -1.64 11.71 -0.73
CA GLU A 64 -1.15 13.02 -1.17
C GLU A 64 -0.84 13.04 -2.68
N GLY A 65 -0.99 11.91 -3.37
CA GLY A 65 -0.77 11.76 -4.81
C GLY A 65 0.67 11.44 -5.21
N ASN A 66 1.55 11.06 -4.26
CA ASN A 66 2.89 10.60 -4.66
C ASN A 66 2.83 9.15 -5.12
N ARG A 67 3.18 8.95 -6.39
CA ARG A 67 3.17 7.64 -7.05
C ARG A 67 4.56 7.00 -7.01
N ASN A 68 4.59 5.76 -6.50
CA ASN A 68 5.75 4.89 -6.40
C ASN A 68 5.57 3.67 -7.30
N VAL A 69 6.60 3.28 -8.06
CA VAL A 69 6.56 2.11 -8.96
C VAL A 69 7.56 1.05 -8.51
N PRO A 70 7.19 -0.24 -8.48
CA PRO A 70 8.09 -1.32 -8.09
C PRO A 70 9.32 -1.35 -9.02
N GLY A 71 10.50 -1.17 -8.43
CA GLY A 71 11.77 -0.95 -9.14
C GLY A 71 12.42 0.42 -8.89
N SER A 72 11.66 1.41 -8.40
CA SER A 72 12.18 2.70 -7.90
C SER A 72 11.79 2.99 -6.46
N ILE A 73 11.25 1.99 -5.75
CA ILE A 73 10.88 2.10 -4.34
C ILE A 73 12.15 2.03 -3.50
N GLU A 74 12.85 3.15 -3.35
CA GLU A 74 13.95 3.28 -2.38
C GLU A 74 13.42 3.51 -0.95
N ARG A 75 12.17 3.98 -0.82
CA ARG A 75 11.35 4.05 0.40
C ARG A 75 9.88 3.99 0.01
N LEU A 76 9.09 3.14 0.66
CA LEU A 76 7.64 3.33 0.67
C LEU A 76 7.28 4.51 1.56
N PRO A 77 6.17 5.22 1.29
CA PRO A 77 5.50 5.99 2.31
C PRO A 77 5.01 5.02 3.39
N THR A 78 5.84 4.79 4.40
CA THR A 78 5.39 4.19 5.64
C THR A 78 4.41 5.17 6.24
N LEU A 79 3.15 4.77 6.44
CA LEU A 79 2.14 5.61 7.10
C LEU A 79 2.55 6.03 8.53
N ALA A 80 3.59 5.41 9.10
CA ALA A 80 4.18 5.82 10.36
C ALA A 80 5.12 7.05 10.25
N ASP A 81 5.54 7.48 9.06
CA ASP A 81 6.39 8.68 8.88
C ASP A 81 5.58 9.99 8.86
N ALA A 82 4.25 9.92 8.71
CA ALA A 82 3.35 11.08 8.84
C ALA A 82 3.33 11.68 10.27
N ALA A 83 3.97 11.03 11.25
CA ALA A 83 4.17 11.57 12.61
C ALA A 83 5.54 12.25 12.83
N GLY A 84 6.34 12.44 11.77
CA GLY A 84 7.72 12.95 11.83
C GLY A 84 7.89 14.44 11.50
N GLY A 85 6.83 15.25 11.54
CA GLY A 85 6.92 16.70 11.39
C GLY A 85 7.57 17.38 12.61
N THR A 86 8.89 17.26 12.79
CA THR A 86 9.66 18.20 13.62
C THR A 86 10.94 18.63 12.92
N GLY A 87 10.77 19.48 11.90
CA GLY A 87 11.81 20.42 11.54
C GLY A 87 11.90 21.53 12.59
N ARG A 88 13.03 21.65 13.30
CA ARG A 88 13.85 22.88 13.38
C ARG A 88 14.98 22.77 14.41
N ARG A 89 16.19 22.94 13.86
CA ARG A 89 17.35 23.67 14.36
C ARG A 89 18.08 23.16 15.61
#